data_AF-A0A7C7EUK3-F1
#
_entry.id   AF-A0A7C7EUK3-F1
#
_cell.length_a   1.000
_cell.length_b   1.000
_cell.length_c   1.000
_cell.angle_alpha   90.00
_cell.angle_beta   90.00
_cell.angle_gamma   90.00
#
_symmetry.space_group_name_H-M   'P 1'
#
loop_
_entity.id
_entity.type
_entity.pdbx_description
1 polymer ?
#
loop_
_entity_poly.entity_id
_entity_poly.type
_entity_poly.pdbx_seq_one_letter_code
_entity_poly.pdbx_strand_id
1 'polypeptide(L)'
;MNLQNKIFGGINMTWKKVIIFALITGVYTGLINLVPFLYETSFRDIAVNIEWWVLFGVIIASNCKKPLESGLKIFVFFLISQPMVYLVEMPFLGVGIWSYYKYWAFVTVLTLPGGMIANLIKKKNLLGTLVLSVALSLVAAMAELYLEKVYVSFPHHILTVIFCILQIIVLIANLVPKKKLKVLAASIAIIVFFVAGAINLSTQNITSNLLPEGEGWTCYLQDESNGTASCDDNHITYKYNKILVKSNTIICTNENGDSVKYDVIVSDDHNVSLVLQDDKI
;
A
#
# COMPACT_ATOMS: atom_id res chain seq x y z
N MET A 1 -15.56 0.71 33.10
CA MET A 1 -14.31 0.15 32.52
C MET A 1 -14.34 0.41 31.01
N ASN A 2 -13.60 1.43 30.54
CA ASN A 2 -13.63 1.85 29.13
C ASN A 2 -13.13 0.74 28.20
N LEU A 3 -13.73 0.61 27.01
CA LEU A 3 -13.34 -0.31 25.92
C LEU A 3 -11.83 -0.27 25.63
N GLN A 4 -11.24 0.90 25.87
CA GLN A 4 -9.82 1.25 25.79
C GLN A 4 -8.90 0.27 26.55
N ASN A 5 -9.22 -0.06 27.80
CA ASN A 5 -8.42 -0.99 28.61
C ASN A 5 -8.69 -2.45 28.26
N LYS A 6 -9.79 -2.76 27.55
CA LYS A 6 -10.11 -4.14 27.14
C LYS A 6 -9.26 -4.59 25.96
N ILE A 7 -8.99 -3.71 24.99
CA ILE A 7 -8.34 -4.08 23.73
C ILE A 7 -6.80 -3.97 23.81
N PHE A 8 -6.27 -2.93 24.45
CA PHE A 8 -4.82 -2.66 24.49
C PHE A 8 -4.25 -2.89 25.89
N GLY A 9 -3.88 -4.14 26.20
CA GLY A 9 -3.32 -4.55 27.49
C GLY A 9 -4.31 -5.28 28.42
N GLY A 10 -5.58 -5.38 28.04
CA GLY A 10 -6.62 -6.10 28.79
C GLY A 10 -6.91 -7.52 28.29
N ILE A 11 -6.39 -7.91 27.13
CA ILE A 11 -6.58 -9.24 26.58
C ILE A 11 -5.47 -10.14 27.10
N ASN A 12 -5.81 -11.19 27.84
CA ASN A 12 -4.86 -12.26 28.09
C ASN A 12 -4.61 -13.00 26.76
N MET A 13 -3.50 -12.67 26.10
CA MET A 13 -3.14 -13.09 24.75
C MET A 13 -2.57 -14.52 24.75
N THR A 14 -3.34 -15.52 25.17
CA THR A 14 -2.91 -16.93 25.19
C THR A 14 -2.63 -17.47 23.78
N TRP A 15 -1.76 -18.48 23.64
CA TRP A 15 -1.48 -19.14 22.36
C TRP A 15 -2.74 -19.58 21.60
N LYS A 16 -3.71 -20.19 22.30
CA LYS A 16 -4.99 -20.60 21.72
C LYS A 16 -5.72 -19.44 21.02
N LYS A 17 -5.74 -18.26 21.64
CA LYS A 17 -6.38 -17.07 21.06
C LYS A 17 -5.62 -16.55 19.83
N VAL A 18 -4.29 -16.56 19.87
CA VAL A 18 -3.46 -16.14 18.73
C VAL A 18 -3.70 -17.05 17.54
N ILE A 19 -3.75 -18.37 17.74
CA ILE A 19 -4.03 -19.35 16.69
C ILE A 19 -5.43 -19.15 16.12
N ILE A 20 -6.47 -19.06 16.97
CA ILE A 20 -7.84 -18.83 16.52
C ILE A 20 -7.95 -17.51 15.74
N PHE A 21 -7.32 -16.45 16.24
CA PHE A 21 -7.33 -15.16 15.58
C PHE A 21 -6.67 -15.22 14.20
N ALA A 22 -5.50 -15.87 14.09
CA ALA A 22 -4.80 -16.06 12.82
C ALA A 22 -5.63 -16.87 11.81
N LEU A 23 -6.29 -17.94 12.26
CA LEU A 23 -7.17 -18.75 11.42
C LEU A 23 -8.35 -17.93 10.89
N ILE A 24 -9.06 -17.22 11.77
CA ILE A 24 -10.22 -16.40 11.38
C ILE A 24 -9.80 -15.32 10.40
N THR A 25 -8.71 -14.59 10.70
CA THR A 25 -8.21 -13.54 9.80
C THR A 25 -7.82 -14.11 8.45
N GLY A 26 -7.03 -15.20 8.40
CA GLY A 26 -6.60 -15.79 7.15
C GLY A 26 -7.75 -16.31 6.29
N VAL A 27 -8.72 -17.01 6.91
CA VAL A 27 -9.91 -17.50 6.20
C VAL A 27 -10.75 -16.34 5.69
N TYR A 28 -11.02 -15.33 6.53
CA TYR A 28 -11.81 -14.16 6.14
C TYR A 28 -11.17 -13.41 4.97
N THR A 29 -9.87 -13.13 5.06
CA THR A 29 -9.13 -12.43 4.01
C THR A 29 -9.17 -13.21 2.70
N GLY A 30 -8.89 -14.52 2.72
CA GLY A 30 -8.95 -15.35 1.52
C GLY A 30 -10.36 -15.42 0.92
N LEU A 31 -11.40 -15.57 1.74
CA LEU A 31 -12.79 -15.61 1.25
C LEU A 31 -13.20 -14.30 0.58
N ILE A 32 -12.88 -13.16 1.20
CA ILE A 32 -13.22 -11.85 0.65
C ILE A 32 -12.44 -11.57 -0.64
N ASN A 33 -11.19 -12.02 -0.74
CA ASN A 33 -10.40 -11.84 -1.95
C ASN A 33 -10.98 -12.57 -3.18
N LEU A 34 -11.77 -13.63 -2.96
CA LEU A 34 -12.41 -14.41 -4.01
C LEU A 34 -13.73 -13.82 -4.52
N VAL A 35 -14.28 -12.77 -3.90
CA VAL A 35 -15.57 -12.20 -4.27
C VAL A 35 -15.41 -11.18 -5.40
N PRO A 36 -15.85 -11.47 -6.64
CA PRO A 36 -15.50 -10.62 -7.80
C PRO A 36 -16.14 -9.23 -7.76
N PHE A 37 -17.36 -9.10 -7.21
CA PHE A 37 -18.02 -7.79 -7.12
C PHE A 37 -17.41 -6.87 -6.05
N LEU A 38 -16.55 -7.42 -5.17
CA LEU A 38 -15.79 -6.64 -4.18
C LEU A 38 -14.42 -6.19 -4.73
N TYR A 39 -14.13 -6.48 -6.00
CA TYR A 39 -12.93 -6.03 -6.69
C TYR A 39 -12.83 -4.50 -6.68
N GLU A 40 -11.64 -3.94 -6.41
CA GLU A 40 -11.43 -2.50 -6.13
C GLU A 40 -12.38 -1.87 -5.08
N THR A 41 -12.86 -2.62 -4.08
CA THR A 41 -13.63 -2.04 -2.98
C THR A 41 -12.87 -2.08 -1.66
N SER A 42 -13.26 -1.20 -0.73
CA SER A 42 -12.74 -1.20 0.64
C SER A 42 -12.85 -2.52 1.40
N PHE A 43 -13.76 -3.40 1.00
CA PHE A 43 -13.91 -4.69 1.66
C PHE A 43 -12.74 -5.62 1.34
N ARG A 44 -12.17 -5.53 0.14
CA ARG A 44 -11.08 -6.39 -0.33
C ARG A 44 -9.69 -5.87 0.02
N ASP A 45 -9.59 -4.61 0.41
CA ASP A 45 -8.34 -3.94 0.78
C ASP A 45 -7.49 -4.68 1.84
N ILE A 46 -8.14 -5.40 2.77
CA ILE A 46 -7.47 -6.28 3.75
C ILE A 46 -6.59 -7.38 3.13
N ALA A 47 -6.91 -7.81 1.90
CA ALA A 47 -6.16 -8.81 1.16
C ALA A 47 -5.01 -8.21 0.35
N VAL A 48 -5.01 -6.89 0.15
CA VAL A 48 -4.07 -6.21 -0.75
C VAL A 48 -3.00 -5.45 0.03
N ASN A 49 -3.36 -4.76 1.11
CA ASN A 49 -2.43 -3.89 1.84
C ASN A 49 -2.34 -4.21 3.34
N ILE A 50 -1.41 -3.52 4.02
CA ILE A 50 -0.88 -3.90 5.34
C ILE A 50 -1.60 -3.25 6.54
N GLU A 51 -2.54 -2.32 6.34
CA GLU A 51 -3.12 -1.49 7.41
C GLU A 51 -3.80 -2.32 8.52
N TRP A 52 -4.56 -3.34 8.13
CA TRP A 52 -5.19 -4.30 9.03
C TRP A 52 -4.15 -5.15 9.77
N TRP A 53 -3.13 -5.59 9.05
CA TRP A 53 -2.04 -6.40 9.58
C TRP A 53 -1.20 -5.63 10.61
N VAL A 54 -0.99 -4.33 10.39
CA VAL A 54 -0.37 -3.41 11.36
C VAL A 54 -1.24 -3.31 12.62
N LEU A 55 -2.56 -3.15 12.47
CA LEU A 55 -3.48 -3.11 13.63
C LEU A 55 -3.39 -4.39 14.46
N PHE A 56 -3.42 -5.55 13.80
CA PHE A 56 -3.32 -6.86 14.46
C PHE A 56 -1.99 -7.02 15.19
N GLY A 57 -0.88 -6.64 14.56
CA GLY A 57 0.44 -6.62 15.19
C GLY A 57 0.48 -5.76 16.45
N VAL A 58 -0.07 -4.54 16.40
CA VAL A 58 -0.11 -3.64 17.57
C VAL A 58 -1.01 -4.18 18.68
N ILE A 59 -2.16 -4.78 18.36
CA ILE A 59 -3.04 -5.43 19.33
C ILE A 59 -2.29 -6.58 20.02
N ILE A 60 -1.63 -7.46 19.28
CA ILE A 60 -0.87 -8.57 19.88
C ILE A 60 0.27 -8.02 20.75
N ALA A 61 1.07 -7.08 20.23
CA ALA A 61 2.24 -6.56 20.92
C ALA A 61 1.90 -5.86 22.24
N SER A 62 0.84 -5.05 22.25
CA SER A 62 0.40 -4.30 23.43
C SER A 62 -0.13 -5.19 24.55
N ASN A 63 -0.62 -6.39 24.23
CA ASN A 63 -1.17 -7.35 25.20
C ASN A 63 -0.14 -8.38 25.71
N CYS A 64 1.04 -8.49 25.09
CA CYS A 64 2.09 -9.43 25.52
C CYS A 64 2.95 -8.84 26.65
N LYS A 65 3.41 -9.67 27.59
CA LYS A 65 4.20 -9.20 28.75
C LYS A 65 5.66 -8.97 28.39
N LYS A 66 6.25 -9.89 27.62
CA LYS A 66 7.68 -9.88 27.26
C LYS A 66 7.89 -9.58 25.76
N PRO A 67 9.02 -8.96 25.37
CA PRO A 67 9.36 -8.74 23.96
C PRO A 67 9.41 -10.04 23.15
N LEU A 68 10.10 -11.08 23.64
CA LEU A 68 10.19 -12.37 22.94
C LEU A 68 8.81 -13.04 22.77
N GLU A 69 7.95 -12.95 23.78
CA GLU A 69 6.57 -13.45 23.72
C GLU A 69 5.75 -12.70 22.65
N SER A 70 5.90 -11.38 22.58
CA SER A 70 5.29 -10.53 21.55
C SER A 70 5.76 -10.93 20.15
N GLY A 71 7.07 -11.01 19.95
CA GLY A 71 7.67 -11.43 18.69
C GLY A 71 7.18 -12.80 18.23
N LEU A 72 7.25 -13.81 19.10
CA LEU A 72 6.83 -15.17 18.77
C LEU A 72 5.33 -15.25 18.45
N LYS A 73 4.47 -14.49 19.15
CA LYS A 73 3.02 -14.52 18.89
C LYS A 73 2.66 -13.80 17.60
N ILE A 74 3.31 -12.70 17.27
CA ILE A 74 3.10 -12.01 15.99
C ILE A 74 3.65 -12.91 14.86
N PHE A 75 4.84 -13.48 15.04
CA PHE A 75 5.40 -14.44 14.09
C PHE A 75 4.46 -15.62 13.81
N VAL A 76 3.96 -16.29 14.86
CA VAL A 76 3.01 -17.40 14.70
C VAL A 76 1.69 -16.93 14.10
N PHE A 77 1.23 -15.72 14.42
CA PHE A 77 0.03 -15.16 13.80
C PHE A 77 0.19 -15.03 12.27
N PHE A 78 1.30 -14.47 11.78
CA PHE A 78 1.56 -14.38 10.34
C PHE A 78 1.85 -15.75 9.71
N LEU A 79 2.59 -16.61 10.42
CA LEU A 79 2.91 -17.97 9.98
C LEU A 79 1.65 -18.83 9.74
N ILE A 80 0.56 -18.56 10.44
CA ILE A 80 -0.71 -19.26 10.25
C ILE A 80 -1.62 -18.52 9.26
N SER A 81 -1.80 -17.21 9.46
CA SER A 81 -2.76 -16.42 8.67
C SER A 81 -2.38 -16.36 7.19
N GLN A 82 -1.09 -16.16 6.86
CA GLN A 82 -0.65 -16.01 5.47
C GLN A 82 -0.85 -17.30 4.67
N PRO A 83 -0.36 -18.49 5.09
CA PRO A 83 -0.69 -19.74 4.41
C PRO A 83 -2.20 -20.01 4.33
N MET A 84 -2.97 -19.62 5.35
CA MET A 84 -4.42 -19.83 5.34
C MET A 84 -5.13 -19.03 4.25
N VAL A 85 -4.71 -17.78 3.99
CA VAL A 85 -5.20 -17.00 2.83
C VAL A 85 -5.00 -17.79 1.54
N TYR A 86 -3.78 -18.27 1.30
CA TYR A 86 -3.45 -19.03 0.10
C TYR A 86 -4.17 -20.37 0.00
N LEU A 87 -4.37 -21.08 1.11
CA LEU A 87 -5.12 -22.33 1.12
C LEU A 87 -6.58 -22.13 0.73
N VAL A 88 -7.18 -21.00 1.12
CA VAL A 88 -8.55 -20.65 0.72
C VAL A 88 -8.61 -20.25 -0.75
N GLU A 89 -7.62 -19.52 -1.25
CA GLU A 89 -7.61 -19.00 -2.62
C GLU A 89 -7.19 -20.01 -3.68
N MET A 90 -6.26 -20.91 -3.35
CA MET A 90 -5.63 -21.85 -4.29
C MET A 90 -6.62 -22.74 -5.08
N PRO A 91 -7.71 -23.26 -4.49
CA PRO A 91 -8.71 -24.04 -5.23
C PRO A 91 -9.40 -23.27 -6.36
N PHE A 92 -9.44 -21.94 -6.28
CA PHE A 92 -10.17 -21.08 -7.21
C PHE A 92 -9.25 -20.33 -8.17
N LEU A 93 -8.06 -19.92 -7.70
CA LEU A 93 -7.11 -19.10 -8.45
C LEU A 93 -5.89 -19.91 -8.95
N GLY A 94 -5.76 -21.17 -8.56
CA GLY A 94 -4.70 -22.07 -8.99
C GLY A 94 -3.37 -21.91 -8.24
N VAL A 95 -2.37 -22.70 -8.65
CA VAL A 95 -1.07 -22.82 -7.97
C VAL A 95 -0.17 -21.60 -8.18
N GLY A 96 -0.45 -20.76 -9.19
CA GLY A 96 0.34 -19.55 -9.49
C GLY A 96 0.43 -18.56 -8.32
N ILE A 97 -0.54 -18.61 -7.41
CA ILE A 97 -0.62 -17.73 -6.24
C ILE A 97 0.55 -17.93 -5.25
N TRP A 98 1.19 -19.10 -5.27
CA TRP A 98 2.37 -19.41 -4.45
C TRP A 98 3.58 -18.53 -4.77
N SER A 99 3.60 -17.86 -5.93
CA SER A 99 4.64 -16.86 -6.26
C SER A 99 4.68 -15.72 -5.24
N TYR A 100 3.50 -15.24 -4.79
CA TYR A 100 3.37 -14.19 -3.78
C TYR A 100 3.76 -14.66 -2.37
N TYR A 101 3.71 -15.96 -2.10
CA TYR A 101 4.08 -16.51 -0.80
C TYR A 101 5.54 -16.21 -0.43
N LYS A 102 6.45 -16.09 -1.40
CA LYS A 102 7.86 -15.75 -1.13
C LYS A 102 8.01 -14.41 -0.41
N TYR A 103 7.28 -13.40 -0.89
CA TYR A 103 7.25 -12.08 -0.27
C TYR A 103 6.69 -12.16 1.16
N TRP A 104 5.56 -12.84 1.33
CA TRP A 104 4.91 -12.97 2.63
C TRP A 104 5.67 -13.84 3.62
N ALA A 105 6.39 -14.86 3.16
CA ALA A 105 7.29 -15.66 4.00
C ALA A 105 8.41 -14.79 4.56
N PHE A 106 9.00 -13.92 3.73
CA PHE A 106 10.00 -12.95 4.17
C PHE A 106 9.43 -11.96 5.21
N VAL A 107 8.27 -11.37 4.93
CA VAL A 107 7.57 -10.50 5.88
C VAL A 107 7.29 -11.23 7.19
N THR A 108 6.81 -12.47 7.12
CA THR A 108 6.53 -13.32 8.29
C THR A 108 7.77 -13.46 9.17
N VAL A 109 8.94 -13.77 8.59
CA VAL A 109 10.20 -13.86 9.34
C VAL A 109 10.55 -12.54 10.02
N LEU A 110 10.41 -11.41 9.31
CA LEU A 110 10.67 -10.07 9.87
C LEU A 110 9.71 -9.68 11.00
N THR A 111 8.53 -10.28 11.08
CA THR A 111 7.59 -10.00 12.16
C THR A 111 8.09 -10.49 13.53
N LEU A 112 9.03 -11.42 13.59
CA LEU A 112 9.65 -11.85 14.85
C LEU A 112 10.44 -10.71 15.52
N PRO A 113 11.50 -10.13 14.91
CA PRO A 113 12.19 -8.98 15.49
C PRO A 113 11.28 -7.75 15.55
N GLY A 114 10.44 -7.52 14.54
CA GLY A 114 9.48 -6.41 14.54
C GLY A 114 8.51 -6.47 15.72
N GLY A 115 7.98 -7.66 16.03
CA GLY A 115 7.09 -7.88 17.16
C GLY A 115 7.76 -7.75 18.52
N MET A 116 9.06 -8.08 18.63
CA MET A 116 9.84 -7.81 19.83
C MET A 116 9.98 -6.30 20.07
N ILE A 117 10.29 -5.53 19.03
CA ILE A 117 10.41 -4.07 19.07
C ILE A 117 9.05 -3.44 19.39
N ALA A 118 7.97 -3.91 18.75
CA ALA A 118 6.61 -3.41 18.96
C ALA A 118 6.15 -3.51 20.42
N ASN A 119 6.69 -4.45 21.22
CA ASN A 119 6.37 -4.53 22.64
C ASN A 119 6.79 -3.27 23.43
N LEU A 120 7.75 -2.49 22.92
CA LEU A 120 8.19 -1.22 23.52
C LEU A 120 7.10 -0.15 23.55
N ILE A 121 6.05 -0.26 22.73
CA ILE A 121 4.88 0.63 22.74
C ILE A 121 4.27 0.71 24.16
N LYS A 122 4.35 -0.39 24.92
CA LYS A 122 3.85 -0.47 26.30
C LYS A 122 4.59 0.42 27.30
N LYS A 123 5.83 0.83 27.00
CA LYS A 123 6.62 1.70 27.89
C LYS A 123 6.01 3.09 28.04
N LYS A 124 5.10 3.49 27.14
CA LYS A 124 4.30 4.72 27.28
C LYS A 124 5.16 5.99 27.47
N ASN A 125 6.38 5.95 26.96
CA ASN A 125 7.39 7.01 27.00
C ASN A 125 7.77 7.43 25.56
N LEU A 126 8.79 8.28 25.40
CA LEU A 126 9.24 8.72 24.08
C LEU A 126 9.60 7.55 23.16
N LEU A 127 10.39 6.59 23.64
CA LEU A 127 10.79 5.42 22.86
C LEU A 127 9.58 4.59 22.39
N GLY A 128 8.63 4.30 23.29
CA GLY A 128 7.41 3.60 22.92
C GLY A 128 6.54 4.37 21.93
N THR A 129 6.56 5.71 22.01
CA THR A 129 5.87 6.59 21.06
C THR A 129 6.56 6.55 19.70
N LEU A 130 7.89 6.60 19.63
CA LEU A 130 8.64 6.51 18.37
C LEU A 130 8.42 5.17 17.68
N VAL A 131 8.40 4.06 18.43
CA VAL A 131 8.07 2.74 17.87
C VAL A 131 6.64 2.70 17.33
N LEU A 132 5.68 3.27 18.07
CA LEU A 132 4.31 3.39 17.57
C LEU A 132 4.23 4.27 16.32
N SER A 133 5.00 5.37 16.26
CA SER A 133 5.03 6.29 15.12
C SER A 133 5.43 5.57 13.83
N VAL A 134 6.31 4.56 13.87
CA VAL A 134 6.62 3.75 12.67
C VAL A 134 5.35 3.05 12.14
N ALA A 135 4.56 2.44 13.01
CA ALA A 135 3.29 1.82 12.62
C ALA A 135 2.28 2.85 12.11
N LEU A 136 2.21 4.03 12.75
CA LEU A 136 1.33 5.12 12.32
C LEU A 136 1.74 5.68 10.95
N SER A 137 3.04 5.80 10.69
CA SER A 137 3.58 6.24 9.40
C SER A 137 3.22 5.28 8.28
N LEU A 138 3.29 3.97 8.52
CA LEU A 138 2.84 2.98 7.54
C LEU A 138 1.34 3.12 7.25
N VAL A 139 0.50 3.26 8.28
CA VAL A 139 -0.95 3.45 8.11
C VAL A 139 -1.25 4.78 7.41
N ALA A 140 -0.49 5.85 7.68
CA ALA A 140 -0.63 7.14 7.03
C ALA A 140 -0.26 7.07 5.54
N ALA A 141 0.81 6.36 5.19
CA ALA A 141 1.18 6.12 3.80
C ALA A 141 0.12 5.30 3.07
N MET A 142 -0.46 4.27 3.70
CA MET A 142 -1.58 3.52 3.13
C MET A 142 -2.82 4.38 2.95
N ALA A 143 -3.15 5.26 3.90
CA ALA A 143 -4.27 6.19 3.76
C ALA A 143 -4.13 7.06 2.51
N GLU A 144 -2.92 7.53 2.22
CA GLU A 144 -2.65 8.34 1.03
C GLU A 144 -2.71 7.53 -0.27
N LEU A 145 -2.15 6.30 -0.28
CA LEU A 145 -2.28 5.40 -1.42
C LEU A 145 -3.75 5.10 -1.77
N TYR A 146 -4.59 4.90 -0.75
CA TYR A 146 -6.02 4.72 -0.98
C TYR A 146 -6.73 6.02 -1.33
N LEU A 147 -6.27 7.17 -0.84
CA LEU A 147 -6.85 8.46 -1.22
C LEU A 147 -6.60 8.75 -2.71
N GLU A 148 -5.43 8.40 -3.25
CA GLU A 148 -5.15 8.41 -4.68
C GLU A 148 -6.19 7.57 -5.45
N LYS A 149 -6.45 6.33 -5.00
CA LYS A 149 -7.46 5.46 -5.61
C LYS A 149 -8.88 6.05 -5.54
N VAL A 150 -9.23 6.74 -4.44
CA VAL A 150 -10.52 7.43 -4.29
C VAL A 150 -10.66 8.56 -5.30
N TYR A 151 -9.61 9.34 -5.56
CA TYR A 151 -9.66 10.43 -6.54
C TYR A 151 -9.93 9.94 -7.96
N VAL A 152 -9.37 8.79 -8.32
CA VAL A 152 -9.56 8.19 -9.64
C VAL A 152 -10.94 7.54 -9.78
N SER A 153 -11.35 6.77 -8.76
CA SER A 153 -12.50 5.86 -8.85
C SER A 153 -13.51 6.05 -7.73
N PHE A 154 -13.91 7.30 -7.45
CA PHE A 154 -14.89 7.60 -6.40
C PHE A 154 -16.21 6.82 -6.58
N PRO A 155 -16.80 6.20 -5.53
CA PRO A 155 -16.45 6.25 -4.10
C PRO A 155 -15.61 5.06 -3.59
N HIS A 156 -14.97 4.29 -4.48
CA HIS A 156 -14.19 3.12 -4.10
C HIS A 156 -13.06 3.51 -3.12
N HIS A 157 -12.70 2.60 -2.22
CA HIS A 157 -11.65 2.75 -1.19
C HIS A 157 -11.88 3.82 -0.10
N ILE A 158 -12.96 4.62 -0.16
CA ILE A 158 -13.20 5.70 0.82
C ILE A 158 -13.31 5.18 2.27
N LEU A 159 -13.94 4.02 2.46
CA LEU A 159 -14.07 3.43 3.80
C LEU A 159 -12.71 3.01 4.35
N THR A 160 -11.75 2.68 3.48
CA THR A 160 -10.38 2.31 3.87
C THR A 160 -9.58 3.53 4.27
N VAL A 161 -9.70 4.64 3.54
CA VAL A 161 -9.11 5.93 3.96
C VAL A 161 -9.63 6.35 5.34
N ILE A 162 -10.95 6.29 5.52
CA ILE A 162 -11.60 6.58 6.81
C ILE A 162 -11.09 5.63 7.90
N PHE A 163 -11.00 4.33 7.59
CA PHE A 163 -10.48 3.32 8.51
C PHE A 163 -9.04 3.63 8.94
N CYS A 164 -8.13 3.96 8.02
CA CYS A 164 -6.76 4.32 8.33
C CYS A 164 -6.66 5.56 9.23
N ILE A 165 -7.44 6.62 8.93
CA ILE A 165 -7.48 7.83 9.75
C ILE A 165 -7.99 7.51 11.16
N LEU A 166 -9.09 6.77 11.26
CA LEU A 166 -9.64 6.35 12.55
C LEU A 166 -8.67 5.46 13.32
N GLN A 167 -7.98 4.54 12.65
CA GLN A 167 -6.95 3.70 13.24
C GLN A 167 -5.82 4.54 13.84
N ILE A 168 -5.31 5.54 13.12
CA ILE A 168 -4.28 6.47 13.62
C ILE A 168 -4.78 7.19 14.88
N ILE A 169 -5.98 7.77 14.82
CA ILE A 169 -6.59 8.51 15.95
C ILE A 169 -6.74 7.59 17.17
N VAL A 170 -7.28 6.39 16.98
CA VAL A 170 -7.49 5.40 18.04
C VAL A 170 -6.17 4.96 18.65
N LEU A 171 -5.16 4.65 17.84
CA LEU A 171 -3.86 4.21 18.34
C LEU A 171 -3.16 5.31 19.15
N ILE A 172 -3.14 6.55 18.66
CA ILE A 172 -2.55 7.69 19.39
C ILE A 172 -3.32 7.95 20.69
N ALA A 173 -4.65 7.98 20.64
CA ALA A 173 -5.49 8.31 21.79
C ALA A 173 -5.29 7.33 22.95
N ASN A 174 -5.11 6.03 22.63
CA ASN A 174 -5.08 4.94 23.61
C ASN A 174 -3.67 4.53 24.05
N LEU A 175 -2.67 4.56 23.15
CA LEU A 175 -1.34 4.02 23.44
C LEU A 175 -0.34 5.11 23.89
N VAL A 176 -0.63 6.38 23.64
CA VAL A 176 0.24 7.50 24.00
C VAL A 176 -0.38 8.30 25.15
N PRO A 177 0.15 8.28 26.39
CA PRO A 177 -0.55 8.91 27.52
C PRO A 177 -0.36 10.43 27.62
N LYS A 178 0.82 10.95 27.25
CA LYS A 178 1.19 12.36 27.47
C LYS A 178 0.76 13.23 26.29
N LYS A 179 0.14 14.38 26.56
CA LYS A 179 -0.29 15.34 25.51
C LYS A 179 0.85 15.72 24.55
N LYS A 180 2.05 16.05 25.06
CA LYS A 180 3.23 16.39 24.23
C LYS A 180 3.62 15.25 23.27
N LEU A 181 3.54 14.00 23.72
CA LEU A 181 3.86 12.83 22.89
C LEU A 181 2.73 12.50 21.90
N LYS A 182 1.47 12.78 22.24
CA LYS A 182 0.35 12.66 21.30
C LYS A 182 0.52 13.62 20.12
N VAL A 183 0.88 14.87 20.41
CA VAL A 183 1.18 15.87 19.38
C VAL A 183 2.33 15.40 18.51
N LEU A 184 3.43 14.93 19.10
CA LEU A 184 4.57 14.39 18.34
C LEU A 184 4.15 13.25 17.39
N ALA A 185 3.43 12.24 17.90
CA ALA A 185 2.98 11.11 17.08
C ALA A 185 2.04 11.54 15.96
N ALA A 186 1.10 12.44 16.25
CA ALA A 186 0.18 13.00 15.26
C ALA A 186 0.93 13.80 14.19
N SER A 187 1.87 14.66 14.59
CA SER A 187 2.70 15.44 13.66
C SER A 187 3.49 14.53 12.72
N ILE A 188 4.09 13.44 13.23
CA ILE A 188 4.81 12.48 12.39
C ILE A 188 3.86 11.83 11.37
N ALA A 189 2.69 11.36 11.81
CA ALA A 189 1.72 10.73 10.91
C ALA A 189 1.23 11.72 9.82
N ILE A 190 0.94 12.97 10.21
CA ILE A 190 0.53 14.04 9.29
C ILE A 190 1.64 14.37 8.29
N ILE A 191 2.88 14.52 8.75
CA ILE A 191 4.02 14.78 7.87
C ILE A 191 4.18 13.65 6.86
N VAL A 192 4.12 12.39 7.30
CA VAL A 192 4.25 11.24 6.40
C VAL A 192 3.11 11.19 5.38
N PHE A 193 1.88 11.48 5.81
CA PHE A 193 0.73 11.58 4.90
C PHE A 193 0.98 12.61 3.79
N PHE A 194 1.37 13.85 4.14
CA PHE A 194 1.67 14.89 3.15
C PHE A 194 2.89 14.59 2.29
N VAL A 195 3.94 13.98 2.86
CA VAL A 195 5.14 13.60 2.11
C VAL A 195 4.80 12.51 1.09
N ALA A 196 4.03 11.49 1.49
CA ALA A 196 3.55 10.46 0.57
C ALA A 196 2.72 11.09 -0.56
N GLY A 197 1.84 12.04 -0.23
CA GLY A 197 1.02 12.73 -1.23
C GLY A 197 1.85 13.58 -2.18
N ALA A 198 2.86 14.30 -1.66
CA ALA A 198 3.78 15.07 -2.48
C ALA A 198 4.60 14.19 -3.43
N ILE A 199 5.03 13.00 -2.98
CA ILE A 199 5.71 12.01 -3.83
C ILE A 199 4.77 11.53 -4.93
N ASN A 200 3.51 11.23 -4.63
CA ASN A 200 2.52 10.82 -5.62
C ASN A 200 2.18 11.95 -6.61
N LEU A 201 2.16 13.20 -6.17
CA LEU A 201 1.98 14.38 -7.02
C LEU A 201 3.24 14.75 -7.82
N SER A 202 4.39 14.16 -7.50
CA SER A 202 5.64 14.47 -8.19
C SER A 202 5.63 13.91 -9.61
N THR A 203 6.16 14.70 -10.54
CA THR A 203 6.21 14.31 -11.95
C THR A 203 7.13 13.11 -12.15
N GLN A 204 6.61 12.08 -12.79
CA GLN A 204 7.34 10.88 -13.17
C GLN A 204 7.79 10.97 -14.62
N ASN A 205 8.89 10.31 -14.95
CA ASN A 205 9.39 10.18 -16.31
C ASN A 205 9.43 8.70 -16.68
N ILE A 206 8.92 8.38 -17.87
CA ILE A 206 9.18 7.09 -18.52
C ILE A 206 9.92 7.35 -19.80
N THR A 207 11.01 6.64 -19.97
CA THR A 207 11.82 6.68 -21.18
C THR A 207 11.70 5.33 -21.88
N SER A 208 11.41 5.34 -23.17
CA SER A 208 11.31 4.13 -23.99
C SER A 208 12.17 4.25 -25.24
N ASN A 209 12.76 3.14 -25.69
CA ASN A 209 13.61 3.08 -26.88
C ASN A 209 12.78 2.75 -28.12
N LEU A 210 11.59 3.32 -28.22
CA LEU A 210 10.59 2.92 -29.22
C LEU A 210 10.62 3.77 -30.51
N LEU A 211 11.52 4.74 -30.63
CA LEU A 211 11.62 5.56 -31.85
C LEU A 211 12.18 4.75 -33.02
N PRO A 212 11.69 4.99 -34.26
CA PRO A 212 12.32 4.48 -35.48
C PRO A 212 13.72 5.05 -35.65
N GLU A 213 14.64 4.29 -36.25
CA GLU A 213 15.99 4.76 -36.58
C GLU A 213 15.94 6.00 -37.48
N GLY A 214 16.52 7.12 -37.04
CA GLY A 214 16.59 8.38 -37.79
C GLY A 214 16.86 9.58 -36.89
N GLU A 215 17.49 10.63 -37.42
CA GLU A 215 17.73 11.89 -36.69
C GLU A 215 16.57 12.89 -36.93
N GLY A 216 16.36 13.83 -36.00
CA GLY A 216 15.43 14.95 -36.19
C GLY A 216 13.97 14.68 -35.79
N TRP A 217 13.69 13.68 -34.95
CA TRP A 217 12.34 13.45 -34.42
C TRP A 217 11.94 14.51 -33.40
N THR A 218 10.75 15.09 -33.59
CA THR A 218 10.09 15.96 -32.61
C THR A 218 8.83 15.29 -32.08
N CYS A 219 8.62 15.34 -30.78
CA CYS A 219 7.53 14.64 -30.12
C CYS A 219 6.72 15.57 -29.24
N TYR A 220 5.41 15.46 -29.34
CA TYR A 220 4.48 16.22 -28.52
C TYR A 220 3.29 15.36 -28.12
N LEU A 221 2.60 15.75 -27.06
CA LEU A 221 1.36 15.12 -26.65
C LEU A 221 0.19 15.74 -27.40
N GLN A 222 -0.74 14.90 -27.82
CA GLN A 222 -2.00 15.36 -28.41
C GLN A 222 -2.81 16.21 -27.42
N ASP A 223 -2.75 15.87 -26.13
CA ASP A 223 -3.28 16.67 -25.02
C ASP A 223 -2.17 17.02 -24.01
N GLU A 224 -1.73 18.28 -24.00
CA GLU A 224 -0.70 18.78 -23.10
C GLU A 224 -1.19 18.95 -21.64
N SER A 225 -2.48 18.77 -21.36
CA SER A 225 -3.01 18.98 -19.99
C SER A 225 -2.46 17.97 -18.98
N ASN A 226 -1.96 16.82 -19.45
CA ASN A 226 -1.63 15.67 -18.61
C ASN A 226 -0.12 15.32 -18.58
N GLY A 227 0.74 16.13 -19.22
CA GLY A 227 2.18 15.91 -19.22
C GLY A 227 2.91 16.62 -20.35
N THR A 228 4.19 16.30 -20.52
CA THR A 228 5.02 16.74 -21.64
C THR A 228 5.73 15.52 -22.24
N ALA A 229 5.75 15.41 -23.57
CA ALA A 229 6.59 14.43 -24.27
C ALA A 229 7.80 15.13 -24.89
N SER A 230 8.94 14.46 -24.89
CA SER A 230 10.14 14.89 -25.58
C SER A 230 10.86 13.69 -26.17
N CYS A 231 11.59 13.89 -27.25
CA CYS A 231 12.39 12.85 -27.88
C CYS A 231 13.84 13.28 -28.01
N ASP A 232 14.74 12.31 -27.83
CA ASP A 232 16.19 12.49 -27.97
C ASP A 232 16.77 11.26 -28.65
N ASP A 233 17.38 11.44 -29.82
CA ASP A 233 17.85 10.43 -30.77
C ASP A 233 16.86 9.25 -30.96
N ASN A 234 16.97 8.22 -30.11
CA ASN A 234 16.17 6.99 -30.15
C ASN A 234 15.22 6.80 -28.95
N HIS A 235 15.09 7.79 -28.07
CA HIS A 235 14.30 7.70 -26.86
C HIS A 235 13.09 8.63 -26.86
N ILE A 236 11.91 8.11 -26.52
CA ILE A 236 10.74 8.90 -26.15
C ILE A 236 10.72 9.03 -24.63
N THR A 237 10.75 10.25 -24.12
CA THR A 237 10.53 10.55 -22.71
C THR A 237 9.14 11.16 -22.52
N TYR A 238 8.28 10.44 -21.79
CA TYR A 238 6.99 10.94 -21.35
C TYR A 238 7.08 11.35 -19.89
N LYS A 239 6.86 12.65 -19.63
CA LYS A 239 6.86 13.23 -18.29
C LYS A 239 5.42 13.52 -17.90
N TYR A 240 4.94 12.90 -16.82
CA TYR A 240 3.54 12.95 -16.41
C TYR A 240 3.36 13.08 -14.91
N ASN A 241 2.21 13.61 -14.49
CA ASN A 241 1.82 13.59 -13.08
C ASN A 241 1.05 12.29 -12.81
N LYS A 242 1.54 11.46 -11.87
CA LYS A 242 0.98 10.13 -11.59
C LYS A 242 -0.52 10.15 -11.26
N ILE A 243 -1.02 11.22 -10.63
CA ILE A 243 -2.44 11.34 -10.24
C ILE A 243 -3.32 11.88 -11.38
N LEU A 244 -2.75 12.66 -12.31
CA LEU A 244 -3.49 13.27 -13.41
C LEU A 244 -3.33 12.53 -14.74
N VAL A 245 -2.51 11.48 -14.75
CA VAL A 245 -2.23 10.72 -15.97
C VAL A 245 -3.49 10.02 -16.45
N LYS A 246 -3.81 10.26 -17.71
CA LYS A 246 -4.90 9.62 -18.43
C LYS A 246 -4.32 9.03 -19.71
N SER A 247 -5.07 8.13 -20.34
CA SER A 247 -4.77 7.70 -21.71
C SER A 247 -4.59 8.92 -22.61
N ASN A 248 -3.48 8.95 -23.34
CA ASN A 248 -3.09 10.06 -24.21
C ASN A 248 -2.31 9.49 -25.39
N THR A 249 -2.11 10.31 -26.42
CA THR A 249 -1.36 9.92 -27.61
C THR A 249 -0.12 10.79 -27.73
N ILE A 250 1.06 10.18 -27.85
CA ILE A 250 2.29 10.87 -28.23
C ILE A 250 2.43 10.78 -29.73
N ILE A 251 2.63 11.93 -30.38
CA ILE A 251 2.84 12.03 -31.82
C ILE A 251 4.30 12.44 -32.04
N CYS A 252 5.03 11.62 -32.78
CA CYS A 252 6.41 11.83 -33.16
C CYS A 252 6.46 12.16 -34.65
N THR A 253 7.12 13.25 -35.05
CA THR A 253 7.22 13.68 -36.46
C THR A 253 8.67 13.98 -36.81
N ASN A 254 9.15 13.50 -37.96
CA ASN A 254 10.50 13.78 -38.45
C ASN A 254 10.52 14.97 -39.45
N GLU A 255 11.71 15.40 -39.85
CA GLU A 255 11.89 16.49 -40.83
C GLU A 255 11.36 16.17 -42.23
N ASN A 256 11.22 14.88 -42.57
CA ASN A 256 10.67 14.41 -43.83
C ASN A 256 9.13 14.40 -43.87
N GLY A 257 8.47 14.69 -42.74
CA GLY A 257 7.02 14.68 -42.60
C GLY A 257 6.41 13.31 -42.26
N ASP A 258 7.23 12.30 -41.98
CA ASP A 258 6.75 11.02 -41.46
C ASP A 258 6.30 11.18 -40.00
N SER A 259 5.17 10.57 -39.66
CA SER A 259 4.60 10.63 -38.31
C SER A 259 4.35 9.24 -37.75
N VAL A 260 4.68 9.04 -36.47
CA VAL A 260 4.40 7.81 -35.71
C VAL A 260 3.62 8.18 -34.46
N LYS A 261 2.65 7.34 -34.08
CA LYS A 261 1.80 7.56 -32.91
C LYS A 261 2.02 6.47 -31.87
N TYR A 262 2.02 6.87 -30.61
CA TYR A 262 2.13 5.98 -29.46
C TYR A 262 0.99 6.25 -28.48
N ASP A 263 0.28 5.19 -28.11
CA ASP A 263 -0.72 5.24 -27.06
C ASP A 263 -0.03 5.13 -25.68
N VAL A 264 -0.33 6.09 -24.82
CA VAL A 264 0.02 6.06 -23.40
C VAL A 264 -1.05 5.24 -22.69
N ILE A 265 -0.72 4.00 -22.35
CA ILE A 265 -1.62 3.13 -21.58
C ILE A 265 -1.25 3.24 -20.11
N VAL A 266 -2.19 3.72 -19.31
CA VAL A 266 -2.12 3.72 -17.85
C VAL A 266 -2.82 2.44 -17.37
N SER A 267 -2.06 1.52 -16.78
CA SER A 267 -2.67 0.36 -16.13
C SER A 267 -3.38 0.76 -14.83
N ASP A 268 -4.27 -0.10 -14.33
CA ASP A 268 -4.99 0.13 -13.07
C ASP A 268 -4.04 0.31 -11.86
N ASP A 269 -2.81 -0.22 -11.96
CA ASP A 269 -1.72 -0.07 -10.98
C ASP A 269 -0.87 1.20 -11.18
N HIS A 270 -1.28 2.11 -12.07
CA HIS A 270 -0.55 3.33 -12.47
C HIS A 270 0.82 3.05 -13.10
N ASN A 271 1.03 1.83 -13.64
CA ASN A 271 2.14 1.61 -14.56
C ASN A 271 1.77 2.20 -15.90
N VAL A 272 2.56 3.16 -16.32
CA VAL A 272 2.40 3.78 -17.63
C VAL A 272 3.28 3.02 -18.62
N SER A 273 2.71 2.67 -19.76
CA SER A 273 3.43 2.01 -20.85
C SER A 273 3.16 2.74 -22.15
N LEU A 274 4.16 2.77 -23.00
CA LEU A 274 4.06 3.32 -24.34
C LEU A 274 3.88 2.16 -25.30
N VAL A 275 2.79 2.17 -26.06
CA VAL A 275 2.50 1.15 -27.06
C VAL A 275 2.44 1.83 -28.42
N LEU A 276 3.19 1.31 -29.38
CA LEU A 276 3.13 1.78 -30.76
C LEU A 276 1.72 1.54 -31.31
N GLN A 277 1.10 2.57 -31.85
CA GLN A 277 -0.15 2.45 -32.56
C GLN A 277 0.17 1.90 -33.96
N ASP A 278 0.08 0.57 -34.12
CA ASP A 278 0.25 -0.08 -35.43
C ASP A 278 -0.86 0.44 -36.36
N ASP A 279 -0.49 1.17 -37.42
CA ASP A 279 -1.36 1.38 -38.59
C ASP A 279 -1.51 0.03 -39.31
N LYS A 280 -2.38 -0.83 -38.77
CA LYS A 280 -3.08 -1.89 -39.50
C LYS A 280 -4.56 -1.61 -39.25
N ILE A 281 -5.26 -0.93 -40.15
CA ILE A 281 -5.43 -1.19 -41.60
C ILE A 281 -5.47 0.12 -42.36
#